data_AF-A0A9X1RMI8-F1
#
_entry.id   AF-A0A9X1RMI8-F1
#
_cell.length_a   1.000
_cell.length_b   1.000
_cell.length_c   1.000
_cell.angle_alpha   90.00
_cell.angle_beta   90.00
_cell.angle_gamma   90.00
#
_symmetry.space_group_name_H-M   'P 1'
#
loop_
_entity.id
_entity.type
_entity.pdbx_description
1 polymer ?
#
loop_
_entity_poly.entity_id
_entity_poly.type
_entity_poly.pdbx_seq_one_letter_code
_entity_poly.pdbx_strand_id
1 'polypeptide(L)'
;MRYQWLVWPLFAALMGFALGGSVTWGIMYEPQQHHVADTDRQGDNHAKEKENRNSFWEKAIEDPVANFTLWLAVATFGLWIVTWRASLSQARDMRESIAIAAKTAEAAHDANRPWVEAIITEKREFSIRPGRARVSFMVSLRNKGNSPATAVKARAVLVARPADEPSSENGALAKLAQLMDYRESQQPDRGISIFPGIENEPQTYGSNIFRESLEEAVGGPGREARFWVAVGVRYKFGERTGETLYAYMLTFRGRPQTIAVSENIGFGPDEFELAGMDLQYAT
;
A
#
# COMPACT_ATOMS: atom_id res chain seq x y z
N MET A 1 4.08 -19.04 27.00
CA MET A 1 4.61 -20.24 27.69
C MET A 1 3.64 -20.79 28.76
N ARG A 2 2.37 -21.08 28.42
CA ARG A 2 1.38 -21.61 29.40
C ARG A 2 0.85 -23.02 29.10
N TYR A 3 1.24 -23.63 27.97
CA TYR A 3 0.76 -24.97 27.58
C TYR A 3 1.70 -26.13 27.97
N GLN A 4 2.91 -25.85 28.46
CA GLN A 4 3.87 -26.90 28.86
C GLN A 4 3.34 -27.82 29.98
N TRP A 5 2.46 -27.32 30.85
CA TRP A 5 1.91 -28.11 31.95
C TRP A 5 0.84 -29.13 31.51
N LEU A 6 0.23 -28.95 30.34
CA LEU A 6 -0.75 -29.89 29.76
C LEU A 6 -0.09 -30.99 28.92
N VAL A 7 1.10 -30.75 28.38
CA VAL A 7 1.82 -31.73 27.54
C VAL A 7 2.28 -32.94 28.35
N TRP A 8 2.73 -32.71 29.59
CA TRP A 8 3.21 -33.76 30.50
C TRP A 8 2.17 -34.84 30.84
N PRO A 9 0.95 -34.50 31.30
CA PRO A 9 -0.05 -35.52 31.60
C PRO A 9 -0.55 -36.27 30.35
N LEU A 10 -0.61 -35.60 29.19
CA LEU A 10 -0.99 -36.26 27.92
C LEU A 10 0.08 -37.27 27.48
N PHE A 11 1.37 -36.89 27.57
CA PHE A 11 2.49 -37.77 27.26
C PHE A 11 2.55 -38.96 28.23
N ALA A 12 2.36 -38.72 29.52
CA ALA A 12 2.32 -39.77 30.54
C ALA A 12 1.17 -40.76 30.31
N ALA A 13 -0.01 -40.28 29.93
CA ALA A 13 -1.15 -41.14 29.58
C ALA A 13 -0.87 -42.02 28.35
N LEU A 14 -0.24 -41.44 27.32
CA LEU A 14 0.06 -42.15 26.07
C LEU A 14 1.17 -43.20 26.25
N MET A 15 2.23 -42.86 26.99
CA MET A 15 3.30 -43.81 27.35
C MET A 15 2.81 -44.90 28.30
N GLY A 16 1.94 -44.56 29.26
CA GLY A 16 1.30 -45.52 30.16
C GLY A 16 0.42 -46.52 29.40
N PHE A 17 -0.31 -46.05 28.38
CA PHE A 17 -1.11 -46.93 27.52
C PHE A 17 -0.25 -47.85 26.63
N ALA A 18 0.84 -47.33 26.05
CA ALA A 18 1.75 -48.14 25.23
C ALA A 18 2.47 -49.23 26.03
N LEU A 19 2.92 -48.92 27.25
CA LEU A 19 3.57 -49.89 28.14
C LEU A 19 2.56 -50.86 28.77
N GLY A 20 1.36 -50.39 29.12
CA GLY A 20 0.32 -51.24 29.71
C GLY A 20 -0.34 -52.19 28.71
N GLY A 21 -0.57 -51.75 27.47
CA GLY A 21 -1.17 -52.58 26.42
C GLY A 21 -0.24 -53.67 25.89
N SER A 22 1.08 -53.45 25.91
CA SER A 22 2.05 -54.44 25.43
C SER A 22 2.11 -55.71 26.29
N VAL A 23 1.76 -55.65 27.57
CA VAL A 23 1.89 -56.79 28.49
C VAL A 23 0.66 -57.71 28.44
N THR A 24 -0.53 -57.18 28.14
CA THR A 24 -1.77 -57.96 28.12
C THR A 24 -1.96 -58.77 26.83
N TRP A 25 -1.48 -58.30 25.68
CA TRP A 25 -1.62 -59.04 24.41
C TRP A 25 -0.67 -60.25 24.28
N GLY A 26 0.43 -60.28 25.04
CA GLY A 26 1.38 -61.41 25.01
C GLY A 26 0.92 -62.68 25.73
N ILE A 27 -0.11 -62.59 26.59
CA ILE A 27 -0.55 -63.70 27.44
C ILE A 27 -1.85 -64.37 26.92
N MET A 28 -2.63 -63.70 26.06
CA MET A 28 -3.95 -64.18 25.62
C MET A 28 -4.03 -64.78 24.20
N TYR A 29 -2.95 -64.81 23.42
CA TYR A 29 -2.97 -65.45 22.10
C TYR A 29 -2.67 -66.96 22.19
N GLU A 30 -3.71 -67.74 22.50
CA GLU A 30 -3.76 -69.17 22.24
C GLU A 30 -4.25 -69.39 20.78
N PRO A 31 -3.57 -70.19 19.95
CA PRO A 31 -3.87 -70.28 18.52
C PRO A 31 -5.21 -71.02 18.29
N GLN A 32 -6.23 -70.29 17.83
CA GLN A 32 -7.50 -70.90 17.43
C GLN A 32 -7.34 -71.66 16.11
N GLN A 33 -7.64 -72.96 16.16
CA GLN A 33 -7.74 -73.83 14.99
C GLN A 33 -9.01 -73.50 14.19
N HIS A 34 -8.85 -73.36 12.88
CA HIS A 34 -9.92 -73.21 11.91
C HIS A 34 -10.89 -74.40 11.93
N HIS A 35 -12.19 -74.11 12.13
CA HIS A 35 -13.25 -74.96 11.65
C HIS A 35 -14.20 -74.17 10.74
N VAL A 36 -14.33 -74.69 9.52
CA VAL A 36 -15.32 -74.33 8.51
C VAL A 36 -16.63 -75.04 8.85
N ALA A 37 -17.76 -74.33 8.80
CA ALA A 37 -19.05 -74.92 8.47
C ALA A 37 -20.02 -73.84 7.96
N ASP A 38 -20.48 -74.04 6.72
CA ASP A 38 -21.62 -73.36 6.09
C ASP A 38 -22.89 -73.47 6.93
N THR A 39 -23.75 -72.44 6.89
CA THR A 39 -25.16 -72.65 6.54
C THR A 39 -25.86 -71.36 6.13
N ASP A 40 -26.48 -71.40 4.95
CA ASP A 40 -27.55 -70.50 4.50
C ASP A 40 -28.75 -70.46 5.47
N ARG A 41 -29.35 -69.27 5.65
CA ARG A 41 -30.82 -69.07 5.63
C ARG A 41 -31.23 -67.59 5.82
N GLN A 42 -31.69 -67.00 4.72
CA GLN A 42 -32.98 -66.33 4.53
C GLN A 42 -33.76 -65.80 5.75
N GLY A 43 -34.18 -64.53 5.68
CA GLY A 43 -35.28 -64.00 6.48
C GLY A 43 -35.39 -62.47 6.48
N ASP A 44 -36.11 -61.94 5.49
CA ASP A 44 -36.78 -60.63 5.61
C ASP A 44 -37.56 -60.57 6.94
N ASN A 45 -37.41 -59.49 7.70
CA ASN A 45 -38.51 -58.92 8.48
C ASN A 45 -38.22 -57.46 8.84
N HIS A 46 -38.97 -56.59 8.16
CA HIS A 46 -39.24 -55.24 8.58
C HIS A 46 -39.89 -55.19 9.98
N ALA A 47 -39.59 -54.10 10.67
CA ALA A 47 -40.42 -53.39 11.65
C ALA A 47 -40.17 -53.65 13.14
N LYS A 48 -40.00 -52.50 13.81
CA LYS A 48 -40.11 -52.21 15.25
C LYS A 48 -38.95 -52.67 16.13
N GLU A 49 -38.00 -51.77 16.33
CA GLU A 49 -37.32 -51.71 17.63
C GLU A 49 -36.88 -50.28 17.94
N LYS A 50 -37.70 -49.59 18.74
CA LYS A 50 -37.39 -48.27 19.30
C LYS A 50 -36.90 -48.38 20.75
N GLU A 51 -36.41 -49.54 21.16
CA GLU A 51 -36.17 -49.86 22.58
C GLU A 51 -34.87 -50.63 22.82
N ASN A 52 -33.78 -50.31 22.08
CA ASN A 52 -32.50 -51.02 22.24
C ASN A 52 -31.26 -50.12 22.28
N ARG A 53 -31.39 -48.90 22.83
CA ARG A 53 -30.20 -48.06 23.10
C ARG A 53 -29.41 -48.48 24.34
N ASN A 54 -30.02 -49.23 25.26
CA ASN A 54 -29.36 -49.68 26.48
C ASN A 54 -28.60 -51.00 26.30
N SER A 55 -29.02 -51.87 25.37
CA SER A 55 -28.37 -53.18 25.14
C SER A 55 -26.99 -53.07 24.47
N PHE A 56 -26.74 -52.00 23.72
CA PHE A 56 -25.45 -51.82 23.03
C PHE A 56 -24.29 -51.57 24.01
N TRP A 57 -24.56 -50.89 25.12
CA TRP A 57 -23.54 -50.59 26.14
C TRP A 57 -23.27 -51.79 27.06
N GLU A 58 -24.29 -52.61 27.37
CA GLU A 58 -24.11 -53.83 28.17
C GLU A 58 -23.31 -54.89 27.41
N LYS A 59 -23.59 -55.11 26.12
CA LYS A 59 -22.82 -56.07 25.30
C LYS A 59 -21.38 -55.65 25.03
N ALA A 60 -21.10 -54.35 24.96
CA ALA A 60 -19.75 -53.86 24.71
C ALA A 60 -18.80 -54.02 25.93
N ILE A 61 -19.35 -54.23 27.13
CA ILE A 61 -18.56 -54.45 28.36
C ILE A 61 -18.13 -55.92 28.49
N GLU A 62 -18.94 -56.85 27.97
CA GLU A 62 -18.66 -58.29 28.06
C GLU A 62 -17.72 -58.80 26.95
N ASP A 63 -17.64 -58.10 25.81
CA ASP A 63 -16.70 -58.43 24.73
C ASP A 63 -15.42 -57.58 24.83
N PRO A 64 -14.26 -58.17 25.17
CA PRO A 64 -12.99 -57.46 25.28
C PRO A 64 -12.56 -56.77 23.98
N VAL A 65 -12.98 -57.28 22.82
CA VAL A 65 -12.69 -56.69 21.50
C VAL A 65 -13.53 -55.43 21.28
N ALA A 66 -14.80 -55.45 21.70
CA ALA A 66 -15.69 -54.29 21.59
C ALA A 66 -15.20 -53.11 22.47
N ASN A 67 -14.70 -53.39 23.66
CA ASN A 67 -14.12 -52.36 24.53
C ASN A 67 -12.86 -51.70 23.90
N PHE A 68 -11.98 -52.50 23.28
CA PHE A 68 -10.79 -51.97 22.62
C PHE A 68 -11.14 -51.07 21.42
N THR A 69 -12.10 -51.50 20.59
CA THR A 69 -12.58 -50.69 19.44
C THR A 69 -13.24 -49.39 19.86
N LEU A 70 -14.01 -49.39 20.96
CA LEU A 70 -14.59 -48.19 21.54
C LEU A 70 -13.51 -47.20 21.99
N TRP A 71 -12.48 -47.66 22.70
CA TRP A 71 -11.35 -46.81 23.12
C TRP A 71 -10.57 -46.25 21.93
N LEU A 72 -10.35 -47.05 20.89
CA LEU A 72 -9.66 -46.62 19.68
C LEU A 72 -10.47 -45.54 18.93
N ALA A 73 -11.79 -45.66 18.88
CA ALA A 73 -12.68 -44.64 18.33
C ALA A 73 -12.61 -43.32 19.12
N VAL A 74 -12.61 -43.39 20.46
CA VAL A 74 -12.45 -42.21 21.33
C VAL A 74 -11.09 -41.54 21.13
N ALA A 75 -10.01 -42.32 21.04
CA ALA A 75 -8.66 -41.80 20.79
C ALA A 75 -8.56 -41.11 19.42
N THR A 76 -9.14 -41.73 18.38
CA THR A 76 -9.17 -41.18 17.02
C THR A 76 -9.94 -39.85 16.97
N PHE A 77 -11.09 -39.78 17.63
CA PHE A 77 -11.89 -38.55 17.72
C PHE A 77 -11.17 -37.46 18.52
N GLY A 78 -10.50 -37.82 19.61
CA GLY A 78 -9.67 -36.91 20.40
C GLY A 78 -8.50 -36.33 19.61
N LEU A 79 -7.78 -37.18 18.86
CA LEU A 79 -6.69 -36.75 17.98
C LEU A 79 -7.19 -35.79 16.88
N TRP A 80 -8.35 -36.08 16.30
CA TRP A 80 -8.97 -35.22 15.29
C TRP A 80 -9.28 -33.82 15.83
N ILE A 81 -9.88 -33.72 17.03
CA ILE A 81 -10.17 -32.43 17.68
C ILE A 81 -8.89 -31.64 17.94
N VAL A 82 -7.84 -32.28 18.46
CA VAL A 82 -6.57 -31.59 18.76
C VAL A 82 -5.91 -31.09 17.47
N THR A 83 -5.92 -31.91 16.42
CA THR A 83 -5.35 -31.57 15.11
C THR A 83 -6.11 -30.39 14.48
N TRP A 84 -7.44 -30.42 14.53
CA TRP A 84 -8.28 -29.33 14.05
C TRP A 84 -8.01 -28.02 14.79
N ARG A 85 -7.91 -28.08 16.13
CA ARG A 85 -7.66 -26.88 16.95
C ARG A 85 -6.27 -26.29 16.71
N ALA A 86 -5.25 -27.14 16.57
CA ALA A 86 -3.89 -26.72 16.22
C ALA A 86 -3.85 -26.07 14.83
N SER A 87 -4.50 -26.69 13.84
CA SER A 87 -4.58 -26.15 12.48
C SER A 87 -5.24 -24.77 12.41
N LEU A 88 -6.31 -24.54 13.19
CA LEU A 88 -6.98 -23.24 13.23
C LEU A 88 -6.11 -22.14 13.86
N SER A 89 -5.30 -22.47 14.88
CA SER A 89 -4.37 -21.49 15.46
C SER A 89 -3.24 -21.12 14.49
N GLN A 90 -2.66 -22.11 13.81
CA GLN A 90 -1.60 -21.88 12.83
C GLN A 90 -2.08 -21.07 11.63
N ALA A 91 -3.32 -21.27 11.19
CA ALA A 91 -3.92 -20.49 10.11
C ALA A 91 -4.12 -19.01 10.47
N ARG A 92 -4.35 -18.68 11.76
CA ARG A 92 -4.44 -17.28 12.22
C ARG A 92 -3.07 -16.62 12.26
N ASP A 93 -2.09 -17.30 12.85
CA ASP A 93 -0.72 -16.77 12.95
C ASP A 93 -0.10 -16.55 11.56
N MET A 94 -0.36 -17.45 10.59
CA MET A 94 0.08 -17.25 9.21
C MET A 94 -0.58 -16.04 8.53
N ARG A 95 -1.86 -15.76 8.81
CA ARG A 95 -2.54 -14.58 8.26
C ARG A 95 -1.95 -13.29 8.83
N GLU A 96 -1.66 -13.27 10.12
CA GLU A 96 -1.02 -12.13 10.77
C GLU A 96 0.42 -11.93 10.25
N SER A 97 1.19 -13.00 10.07
CA SER A 97 2.54 -12.89 9.51
C SER A 97 2.53 -12.42 8.06
N ILE A 98 1.56 -12.86 7.25
CA ILE A 98 1.39 -12.38 5.87
C ILE A 98 1.00 -10.89 5.87
N ALA A 99 0.08 -10.47 6.74
CA ALA A 99 -0.32 -9.07 6.84
C ALA A 99 0.85 -8.17 7.28
N ILE A 100 1.65 -8.61 8.26
CA ILE A 100 2.85 -7.90 8.70
C ILE A 100 3.88 -7.88 7.57
N ALA A 101 4.16 -9.01 6.92
CA ALA A 101 5.10 -9.10 5.82
C ALA A 101 4.71 -8.16 4.66
N ALA A 102 3.43 -8.14 4.29
CA ALA A 102 2.88 -7.22 3.28
C ALA A 102 3.10 -5.75 3.68
N LYS A 103 2.77 -5.39 4.94
CA LYS A 103 2.97 -4.04 5.46
C LYS A 103 4.46 -3.65 5.51
N THR A 104 5.34 -4.57 5.89
CA THR A 104 6.79 -4.32 5.89
C THR A 104 7.36 -4.22 4.49
N ALA A 105 6.84 -4.99 3.54
CA ALA A 105 7.23 -4.91 2.14
C ALA A 105 6.77 -3.56 1.54
N GLU A 106 5.57 -3.10 1.88
CA GLU A 106 5.07 -1.79 1.49
C GLU A 106 5.90 -0.66 2.10
N ALA A 107 6.18 -0.71 3.41
CA ALA A 107 7.03 0.28 4.06
C ALA A 107 8.47 0.31 3.52
N ALA A 108 9.05 -0.86 3.21
CA ALA A 108 10.37 -0.95 2.59
C ALA A 108 10.36 -0.44 1.14
N HIS A 109 9.28 -0.72 0.41
CA HIS A 109 9.08 -0.20 -0.94
C HIS A 109 8.96 1.34 -0.93
N ASP A 110 8.19 1.89 0.01
CA ASP A 110 8.02 3.33 0.18
C ASP A 110 9.30 4.01 0.67
N ALA A 111 10.10 3.36 1.50
CA ALA A 111 11.43 3.85 1.91
C ALA A 111 12.42 3.91 0.73
N ASN A 112 12.22 3.07 -0.29
CA ASN A 112 13.06 3.04 -1.48
C ASN A 112 12.51 3.88 -2.64
N ARG A 113 11.44 4.65 -2.45
CA ARG A 113 10.85 5.43 -3.55
C ARG A 113 11.80 6.51 -4.11
N PRO A 114 11.74 6.82 -5.42
CA PRO A 114 12.39 8.00 -5.95
C PRO A 114 11.74 9.27 -5.39
N TRP A 115 12.54 10.31 -5.23
CA TRP A 115 12.08 11.65 -4.88
C TRP A 115 12.83 12.65 -5.75
N VAL A 116 12.13 13.25 -6.72
CA VAL A 116 12.74 14.20 -7.64
C VAL A 116 12.49 15.62 -7.15
N GLU A 117 13.54 16.28 -6.70
CA GLU A 117 13.53 17.67 -6.29
C GLU A 117 13.77 18.60 -7.48
N ALA A 118 13.00 19.69 -7.55
CA ALA A 118 13.20 20.75 -8.53
C ALA A 118 13.99 21.90 -7.89
N ILE A 119 15.22 22.09 -8.34
CA ILE A 119 16.15 23.13 -7.88
C ILE A 119 16.09 24.28 -8.88
N ILE A 120 15.54 25.42 -8.47
CA ILE A 120 15.46 26.62 -9.32
C ILE A 120 16.79 27.37 -9.24
N THR A 121 17.55 27.33 -10.34
CA THR A 121 18.85 28.00 -10.46
C THR A 121 18.70 29.53 -10.65
N GLU A 122 19.84 30.24 -10.78
CA GLU A 122 19.91 31.70 -10.77
C GLU A 122 19.30 32.37 -12.01
N LYS A 123 19.25 31.71 -13.16
CA LYS A 123 18.69 32.32 -14.38
C LYS A 123 17.17 32.31 -14.33
N ARG A 124 16.61 33.48 -14.00
CA ARG A 124 15.17 33.72 -13.88
C ARG A 124 14.82 34.98 -14.68
N GLU A 125 13.71 34.96 -15.39
CA GLU A 125 13.21 36.09 -16.17
C GLU A 125 11.71 36.15 -15.95
N PHE A 126 11.22 37.33 -15.57
CA PHE A 126 9.79 37.61 -15.51
C PHE A 126 9.51 38.86 -16.33
N SER A 127 8.52 38.80 -17.20
CA SER A 127 8.14 39.96 -18.01
C SER A 127 6.63 40.03 -18.21
N ILE A 128 6.06 41.19 -17.99
CA ILE A 128 4.70 41.55 -18.37
C ILE A 128 4.80 42.51 -19.55
N ARG A 129 4.20 42.11 -20.67
CA ARG A 129 4.12 42.89 -21.91
C ARG A 129 2.64 43.12 -22.25
N PRO A 130 2.29 44.03 -23.18
CA PRO A 130 0.90 44.43 -23.44
C PRO A 130 -0.06 43.31 -23.86
N GLY A 131 0.45 42.11 -24.18
CA GLY A 131 -0.36 40.95 -24.54
C GLY A 131 -0.12 39.69 -23.70
N ARG A 132 0.89 39.65 -22.81
CA ARG A 132 1.16 38.47 -21.98
C ARG A 132 2.05 38.75 -20.78
N ALA A 133 1.81 38.03 -19.69
CA ALA A 133 2.80 37.79 -18.66
C ALA A 133 3.57 36.51 -18.97
N ARG A 134 4.89 36.53 -18.81
CA ARG A 134 5.79 35.41 -19.03
C ARG A 134 6.71 35.26 -17.84
N VAL A 135 6.90 34.01 -17.43
CA VAL A 135 7.97 33.61 -16.53
C VAL A 135 8.84 32.57 -17.22
N SER A 136 10.15 32.65 -17.01
CA SER A 136 11.13 31.68 -17.48
C SER A 136 12.17 31.49 -16.39
N PHE A 137 12.51 30.25 -16.05
CA PHE A 137 13.57 29.96 -15.09
C PHE A 137 14.24 28.64 -15.44
N MET A 138 15.51 28.54 -15.09
CA MET A 138 16.27 27.30 -15.25
C MET A 138 16.07 26.41 -14.02
N VAL A 139 15.56 25.20 -14.23
CA VAL A 139 15.35 24.19 -13.18
C VAL A 139 16.30 23.04 -13.44
N SER A 140 17.06 22.66 -12.41
CA SER A 140 17.67 21.33 -12.35
C SER A 140 16.79 20.40 -11.53
N LEU A 141 16.78 19.14 -11.91
CA LEU A 141 16.05 18.05 -11.28
C LEU A 141 17.06 17.10 -10.67
N ARG A 142 16.94 16.88 -9.36
CA ARG A 142 17.81 15.98 -8.61
C ARG A 142 17.00 14.89 -7.94
N ASN A 143 17.37 13.64 -8.17
CA ASN A 143 16.73 12.54 -7.45
C ASN A 143 17.40 12.35 -6.08
N LYS A 144 16.70 12.75 -5.02
CA LYS A 144 17.08 12.55 -3.62
C LYS A 144 16.60 11.22 -3.04
N GLY A 145 15.79 10.46 -3.78
CA GLY A 145 15.33 9.13 -3.37
C GLY A 145 16.36 8.04 -3.61
N ASN A 146 16.04 6.82 -3.18
CA ASN A 146 16.96 5.68 -3.24
C ASN A 146 16.80 4.81 -4.50
N SER A 147 15.79 5.08 -5.34
CA SER A 147 15.56 4.36 -6.59
C SER A 147 15.58 5.27 -7.81
N PRO A 148 15.87 4.74 -9.01
CA PRO A 148 15.77 5.51 -10.25
C PRO A 148 14.35 6.02 -10.50
N ALA A 149 14.24 7.29 -10.87
CA ALA A 149 13.01 7.88 -11.38
C ALA A 149 13.03 7.80 -12.90
N THR A 150 12.02 7.19 -13.53
CA THR A 150 11.90 7.09 -14.98
C THR A 150 10.80 8.00 -15.51
N ALA A 151 10.78 8.22 -16.83
CA ALA A 151 9.77 9.07 -17.47
C ALA A 151 9.59 10.45 -16.78
N VAL A 152 10.68 11.01 -16.25
CA VAL A 152 10.64 12.26 -15.49
C VAL A 152 10.27 13.41 -16.42
N LYS A 153 9.25 14.16 -16.03
CA LYS A 153 8.73 15.34 -16.73
C LYS A 153 8.56 16.45 -15.71
N ALA A 154 9.15 17.61 -15.99
CA ALA A 154 8.91 18.81 -15.21
C ALA A 154 8.11 19.84 -16.00
N ARG A 155 7.31 20.62 -15.28
CA ARG A 155 6.47 21.70 -15.82
C ARG A 155 6.48 22.89 -14.88
N ALA A 156 6.32 24.06 -15.47
CA ALA A 156 6.16 25.31 -14.77
C ALA A 156 4.85 25.97 -15.22
N VAL A 157 4.11 26.53 -14.27
CA VAL A 157 2.87 27.26 -14.53
C VAL A 157 2.93 28.58 -13.79
N LEU A 158 2.65 29.66 -14.52
CA LEU A 158 2.39 30.97 -13.92
C LEU A 158 0.90 31.06 -13.62
N VAL A 159 0.55 31.53 -12.43
CA VAL A 159 -0.82 31.74 -11.99
C VAL A 159 -0.93 33.17 -11.46
N ALA A 160 -1.87 33.93 -12.01
CA ALA A 160 -2.20 35.24 -11.48
C ALA A 160 -3.43 35.13 -10.58
N ARG A 161 -3.46 35.95 -9.51
CA ARG A 161 -4.56 36.05 -8.56
C ARG A 161 -4.84 37.51 -8.23
N PRO A 162 -6.10 37.88 -7.92
CA PRO A 162 -6.41 39.21 -7.41
C PRO A 162 -5.60 39.52 -6.13
N ALA A 163 -5.13 40.75 -5.99
CA ALA A 163 -4.37 41.20 -4.82
C ALA A 163 -5.16 41.14 -3.49
N ASP A 164 -6.48 41.30 -3.57
CA ASP A 164 -7.43 41.30 -2.46
C ASP A 164 -7.87 39.90 -2.03
N GLU A 165 -7.60 38.85 -2.83
CA GLU A 165 -7.89 37.48 -2.45
C GLU A 165 -6.88 37.02 -1.37
N PRO A 166 -7.34 36.41 -0.26
CA PRO A 166 -6.44 35.83 0.72
C PRO A 166 -5.57 34.78 0.02
N SER A 167 -4.25 34.86 0.22
CA SER A 167 -3.27 34.04 -0.47
C SER A 167 -3.44 32.56 -0.09
N SER A 168 -4.29 31.82 -0.79
CA SER A 168 -4.30 30.37 -0.68
C SER A 168 -3.40 29.78 -1.78
N GLU A 169 -2.22 29.34 -1.36
CA GLU A 169 -1.20 28.65 -2.18
C GLU A 169 -1.81 27.48 -2.97
N ASN A 170 -2.82 26.84 -2.39
CA ASN A 170 -3.60 25.74 -2.96
C ASN A 170 -4.14 26.02 -4.37
N GLY A 171 -4.48 27.28 -4.69
CA GLY A 171 -5.02 27.62 -6.00
C GLY A 171 -4.03 27.46 -7.15
N ALA A 172 -2.73 27.69 -6.90
CA ALA A 172 -1.70 27.54 -7.92
C ALA A 172 -1.31 26.06 -8.11
N LEU A 173 -1.20 25.33 -7.00
CA LEU A 173 -0.90 23.89 -7.00
C LEU A 173 -2.01 23.08 -7.67
N ALA A 174 -3.28 23.35 -7.37
CA ALA A 174 -4.40 22.67 -8.01
C ALA A 174 -4.42 22.87 -9.53
N LYS A 175 -4.14 24.08 -10.01
CA LYS A 175 -4.07 24.39 -11.44
C LYS A 175 -2.90 23.67 -12.12
N LEU A 176 -1.75 23.59 -11.45
CA LEU A 176 -0.60 22.84 -11.94
C LEU A 176 -0.90 21.35 -12.04
N ALA A 177 -1.49 20.74 -10.99
CA ALA A 177 -1.88 19.34 -10.98
C ALA A 177 -2.83 19.01 -12.15
N GLN A 178 -3.88 19.82 -12.34
CA GLN A 178 -4.82 19.66 -13.46
C GLN A 178 -4.11 19.72 -14.83
N LEU A 179 -3.16 20.65 -15.01
CA LEU A 179 -2.41 20.78 -16.26
C LEU A 179 -1.47 19.60 -16.50
N MET A 180 -0.89 19.03 -15.45
CA MET A 180 -0.05 17.84 -15.53
C MET A 180 -0.87 16.61 -15.92
N ASP A 181 -2.06 16.43 -15.34
CA ASP A 181 -2.98 15.34 -15.70
C ASP A 181 -3.44 15.39 -17.15
N TYR A 182 -3.84 16.59 -17.60
CA TYR A 182 -4.23 16.78 -19.00
C TYR A 182 -3.10 16.41 -19.96
N ARG A 183 -1.87 16.86 -19.69
CA ARG A 183 -0.69 16.59 -20.54
C ARG A 183 -0.27 15.11 -20.51
N GLU A 184 -0.35 14.47 -19.36
CA GLU A 184 0.05 13.07 -19.21
C GLU A 184 -0.82 12.17 -20.09
N SER A 185 -2.12 12.47 -20.18
CA SER A 185 -3.05 11.74 -21.07
C SER A 185 -2.63 11.77 -22.55
N GLN A 186 -1.88 12.80 -22.97
CA GLN A 186 -1.45 12.96 -24.36
C GLN A 186 -0.09 12.33 -24.68
N GLN A 187 0.78 12.16 -23.69
CA GLN A 187 2.15 11.68 -23.90
C GLN A 187 2.58 10.73 -22.77
N PRO A 188 1.95 9.56 -22.64
CA PRO A 188 2.41 8.58 -21.66
C PRO A 188 3.88 8.21 -21.96
N ASP A 189 4.68 8.09 -20.91
CA ASP A 189 5.98 7.41 -20.92
C ASP A 189 7.17 8.04 -21.66
N ARG A 190 7.05 9.28 -22.16
CA ARG A 190 8.20 10.03 -22.68
C ARG A 190 8.80 10.93 -21.62
N GLY A 191 9.98 10.59 -21.11
CA GLY A 191 10.74 11.47 -20.21
C GLY A 191 12.18 11.01 -20.06
N ILE A 192 12.94 11.74 -19.25
CA ILE A 192 14.32 11.36 -18.90
C ILE A 192 14.31 10.41 -17.71
N SER A 193 15.41 9.69 -17.51
CA SER A 193 15.63 8.92 -16.28
C SER A 193 16.64 9.65 -15.41
N ILE A 194 16.36 9.75 -14.10
CA ILE A 194 17.24 10.38 -13.12
C ILE A 194 17.55 9.38 -12.02
N PHE A 195 18.81 8.97 -11.94
CA PHE A 195 19.30 8.02 -10.93
C PHE A 195 19.52 8.71 -9.58
N PRO A 196 19.46 7.96 -8.46
CA PRO A 196 19.74 8.48 -7.12
C PRO A 196 21.03 9.28 -7.05
N GLY A 197 20.97 10.47 -6.44
CA GLY A 197 22.11 11.36 -6.25
C GLY A 197 22.54 12.14 -7.50
N ILE A 198 22.02 11.81 -8.68
CA ILE A 198 22.32 12.52 -9.93
C ILE A 198 21.42 13.74 -10.06
N GLU A 199 22.06 14.86 -10.40
CA GLU A 199 21.43 16.11 -10.76
C GLU A 199 21.51 16.28 -12.29
N ASN A 200 20.39 16.59 -12.94
CA ASN A 200 20.39 16.76 -14.39
C ASN A 200 20.93 18.16 -14.78
N GLU A 201 21.28 18.31 -16.06
CA GLU A 201 21.62 19.63 -16.58
C GLU A 201 20.40 20.56 -16.46
N PRO A 202 20.59 21.80 -15.94
CA PRO A 202 19.51 22.75 -15.81
C PRO A 202 18.80 23.01 -17.15
N GLN A 203 17.48 22.85 -17.18
CA GLN A 203 16.65 23.10 -18.35
C GLN A 203 15.78 24.34 -18.14
N THR A 204 15.53 25.09 -19.21
CA THR A 204 14.66 26.26 -19.16
C THR A 204 13.20 25.82 -19.16
N TYR A 205 12.49 26.13 -18.09
CA TYR A 205 11.04 26.00 -17.99
C TYR A 205 10.41 27.38 -17.98
N GLY A 206 9.24 27.50 -18.58
CA GLY A 206 8.54 28.77 -18.62
C GLY A 206 7.07 28.60 -18.88
N SER A 207 6.31 29.63 -18.51
CA SER A 207 4.88 29.69 -18.68
C SER A 207 4.49 31.08 -19.14
N ASN A 208 3.43 31.14 -19.95
CA ASN A 208 2.85 32.39 -20.42
C ASN A 208 1.38 32.42 -20.01
N ILE A 209 0.92 33.57 -19.52
CA ILE A 209 -0.50 33.88 -19.38
C ILE A 209 -0.80 35.00 -20.38
N PHE A 210 -1.73 34.76 -21.30
CA PHE A 210 -2.19 35.80 -22.21
C PHE A 210 -2.98 36.86 -21.44
N ARG A 211 -2.97 38.09 -21.95
CA ARG A 211 -3.60 39.23 -21.27
C ARG A 211 -5.08 39.00 -20.95
N GLU A 212 -5.84 38.43 -21.86
CA GLU A 212 -7.27 38.14 -21.64
C GLU A 212 -7.47 37.22 -20.43
N SER A 213 -6.76 36.09 -20.38
CA SER A 213 -6.81 35.17 -19.25
C SER A 213 -6.25 35.77 -17.95
N LEU A 214 -5.31 36.71 -18.07
CA LEU A 214 -4.76 37.44 -16.94
C LEU A 214 -5.81 38.40 -16.35
N GLU A 215 -6.44 39.21 -17.19
CA GLU A 215 -7.52 40.15 -16.82
C GLU A 215 -8.71 39.40 -16.24
N GLU A 216 -9.11 38.28 -16.86
CA GLU A 216 -10.16 37.39 -16.34
C GLU A 216 -9.80 36.87 -14.93
N ALA A 217 -8.58 36.38 -14.74
CA ALA A 217 -8.12 35.83 -13.47
C ALA A 217 -8.08 36.87 -12.33
N VAL A 218 -7.90 38.16 -12.64
CA VAL A 218 -7.80 39.23 -11.62
C VAL A 218 -9.10 40.02 -11.43
N GLY A 219 -10.15 39.68 -12.20
CA GLY A 219 -11.45 40.35 -12.14
C GLY A 219 -11.55 41.65 -12.94
N GLY A 220 -10.75 41.83 -13.99
CA GLY A 220 -10.87 42.91 -14.96
C GLY A 220 -9.58 43.70 -15.22
N PRO A 221 -9.59 44.58 -16.24
CA PRO A 221 -8.43 45.40 -16.60
C PRO A 221 -8.06 46.39 -15.48
N GLY A 222 -6.76 46.61 -15.28
CA GLY A 222 -6.23 47.57 -14.31
C GLY A 222 -6.26 47.11 -12.85
N ARG A 223 -6.81 45.93 -12.55
CA ARG A 223 -6.74 45.33 -11.22
C ARG A 223 -5.30 44.90 -10.90
N GLU A 224 -4.98 44.93 -9.62
CA GLU A 224 -3.71 44.48 -9.09
C GLU A 224 -3.67 42.96 -8.98
N ALA A 225 -2.56 42.37 -9.42
CA ALA A 225 -2.34 40.93 -9.44
C ALA A 225 -1.17 40.53 -8.54
N ARG A 226 -1.31 39.42 -7.83
CA ARG A 226 -0.18 38.63 -7.30
C ARG A 226 0.11 37.48 -8.25
N PHE A 227 1.39 37.18 -8.43
CA PHE A 227 1.84 36.11 -9.30
C PHE A 227 2.44 34.97 -8.50
N TRP A 228 1.96 33.76 -8.79
CA TRP A 228 2.47 32.51 -8.26
C TRP A 228 3.11 31.71 -9.39
N VAL A 229 4.25 31.11 -9.11
CA VAL A 229 4.90 30.15 -9.98
C VAL A 229 4.82 28.80 -9.32
N ALA A 230 4.17 27.86 -9.98
CA ALA A 230 4.13 26.49 -9.56
C ALA A 230 5.03 25.64 -10.47
N VAL A 231 5.89 24.82 -9.86
CA VAL A 231 6.78 23.86 -10.55
C VAL A 231 6.38 22.46 -10.13
N GLY A 232 6.06 21.61 -11.10
CA GLY A 232 5.66 20.24 -10.85
C GLY A 232 6.56 19.27 -11.58
N VAL A 233 6.94 18.20 -10.89
CA VAL A 233 7.71 17.10 -11.44
C VAL A 233 6.88 15.83 -11.30
N ARG A 234 6.65 15.14 -12.41
CA ARG A 234 6.02 13.81 -12.44
C ARG A 234 7.03 12.80 -12.92
N TYR A 235 7.01 11.62 -12.32
CA TYR A 235 7.94 10.56 -12.63
C TYR A 235 7.30 9.20 -12.39
N LYS A 236 7.87 8.17 -12.98
CA LYS A 236 7.49 6.77 -12.78
C LYS A 236 8.51 6.02 -11.93
N PHE A 237 8.00 5.05 -11.20
CA PHE A 237 8.78 4.05 -10.47
C PHE A 237 8.05 2.71 -10.56
N GLY A 238 8.56 1.82 -11.42
CA GLY A 238 7.79 0.66 -11.86
C GLY A 238 6.49 1.11 -12.54
N GLU A 239 5.37 0.58 -12.08
CA GLU A 239 4.02 0.91 -12.58
C GLU A 239 3.38 2.12 -11.87
N ARG A 240 4.01 2.65 -10.82
CA ARG A 240 3.47 3.77 -10.04
C ARG A 240 3.94 5.10 -10.62
N THR A 241 3.08 6.11 -10.53
CA THR A 241 3.38 7.50 -10.87
C THR A 241 3.53 8.28 -9.58
N GLY A 242 4.65 8.97 -9.39
CA GLY A 242 4.84 9.92 -8.29
C GLY A 242 4.84 11.35 -8.80
N GLU A 243 4.49 12.29 -7.94
CA GLU A 243 4.60 13.71 -8.23
C GLU A 243 5.16 14.53 -7.08
N THR A 244 5.80 15.64 -7.42
CA THR A 244 6.33 16.60 -6.48
C THR A 244 6.01 18.00 -6.98
N LEU A 245 5.25 18.76 -6.20
CA LEU A 245 4.75 20.07 -6.57
C LEU A 245 5.34 21.13 -5.62
N TYR A 246 5.83 22.21 -6.19
CA TYR A 246 6.34 23.39 -5.50
C TYR A 246 5.53 24.60 -5.95
N ALA A 247 5.14 25.47 -5.03
CA ALA A 247 4.59 26.78 -5.36
C ALA A 247 5.42 27.88 -4.71
N TYR A 248 5.66 28.95 -5.48
CA TYR A 248 6.44 30.10 -5.08
C TYR A 248 5.66 31.38 -5.40
N MET A 249 5.56 32.29 -4.44
CA MET A 249 5.08 33.64 -4.70
C MET A 249 6.20 34.47 -5.33
N LEU A 250 5.89 35.18 -6.41
CA LEU A 250 6.82 36.16 -6.97
C LEU A 250 6.81 37.42 -6.11
N THR A 251 7.99 37.81 -5.63
CA THR A 251 8.19 39.06 -4.89
C THR A 251 9.21 39.92 -5.63
N PHE A 252 8.97 41.22 -5.70
CA PHE A 252 9.79 42.14 -6.49
C PHE A 252 10.56 43.05 -5.54
N ARG A 253 11.89 43.11 -5.68
CA ARG A 253 12.71 43.91 -4.76
C ARG A 253 12.37 45.39 -4.93
N GLY A 254 12.11 46.06 -3.80
CA GLY A 254 11.79 47.50 -3.79
C GLY A 254 10.45 47.87 -4.43
N ARG A 255 9.58 46.90 -4.71
CA ARG A 255 8.23 47.15 -5.25
C ARG A 255 7.17 46.44 -4.40
N PRO A 256 5.91 46.94 -4.42
CA PRO A 256 4.78 46.17 -3.93
C PRO A 256 4.72 44.80 -4.60
N GLN A 257 4.26 43.79 -3.85
CA GLN A 257 4.05 42.43 -4.38
C GLN A 257 2.92 42.36 -5.42
N THR A 258 2.19 43.45 -5.56
CA THR A 258 1.06 43.60 -6.46
C THR A 258 1.47 44.44 -7.67
N ILE A 259 1.09 43.98 -8.85
CA ILE A 259 1.36 44.67 -10.10
C ILE A 259 0.04 44.89 -10.83
N ALA A 260 -0.21 46.11 -11.30
CA ALA A 260 -1.36 46.37 -12.15
C ALA A 260 -1.18 45.68 -13.52
N VAL A 261 -2.19 44.94 -13.97
CA VAL A 261 -2.13 44.15 -15.23
C VAL A 261 -1.87 45.01 -16.48
N SER A 262 -2.13 46.32 -16.40
CA SER A 262 -1.85 47.28 -17.49
C SER A 262 -0.39 47.68 -17.63
N GLU A 263 0.48 47.35 -16.67
CA GLU A 263 1.89 47.75 -16.69
C GLU A 263 2.74 46.91 -17.63
N ASN A 264 3.73 47.55 -18.26
CA ASN A 264 4.79 46.86 -18.99
C ASN A 264 6.03 46.82 -18.13
N ILE A 265 6.42 45.63 -17.67
CA ILE A 265 7.60 45.48 -16.82
C ILE A 265 8.41 44.29 -17.31
N GLY A 266 9.73 44.46 -17.40
CA GLY A 266 10.67 43.35 -17.50
C GLY A 266 11.51 43.34 -16.24
N PHE A 267 11.67 42.17 -15.63
CA PHE A 267 12.56 41.95 -14.51
C PHE A 267 13.67 40.98 -14.93
N GLY A 268 14.91 41.41 -14.70
CA GLY A 268 16.10 40.56 -14.81
C GLY A 268 16.19 39.54 -13.67
N PRO A 269 17.17 38.63 -13.73
CA PRO A 269 17.35 37.54 -12.75
C PRO A 269 17.55 38.03 -11.30
N ASP A 270 18.12 39.22 -11.10
CA ASP A 270 18.44 39.76 -9.78
C ASP A 270 17.35 40.67 -9.20
N GLU A 271 16.26 40.88 -9.93
CA GLU A 271 15.25 41.90 -9.61
C GLU A 271 13.98 41.33 -8.95
N PHE A 272 13.85 40.00 -8.87
CA PHE A 272 12.75 39.34 -8.18
C PHE A 272 13.20 38.10 -7.37
N GLU A 273 12.50 37.86 -6.28
CA GLU A 273 12.73 36.74 -5.37
C GLU A 273 11.52 35.80 -5.35
N LEU A 274 11.79 34.51 -5.12
CA LEU A 274 10.78 33.49 -4.91
C LEU A 274 10.58 33.32 -3.40
N ALA A 275 9.40 33.69 -2.90
CA ALA A 275 9.06 33.61 -1.48
C ALA A 275 7.94 32.59 -1.24
N GLY A 276 8.02 31.85 -0.13
CA GLY A 276 7.10 30.76 0.18
C GLY A 276 7.43 29.52 -0.63
N MET A 277 7.78 28.43 0.05
CA MET A 277 7.93 27.12 -0.56
C MET A 277 6.98 26.20 0.19
N ASP A 278 5.80 25.98 -0.38
CA ASP A 278 4.94 24.86 0.06
C ASP A 278 5.25 23.65 -0.81
N LEU A 279 5.48 22.51 -0.14
CA LEU A 279 5.90 21.27 -0.74
C LEU A 279 4.78 20.25 -0.57
N GLN A 280 4.03 20.02 -1.65
CA GLN A 280 2.99 19.00 -1.65
C GLN A 280 3.51 17.73 -2.31
N TYR A 281 3.35 16.63 -1.56
CA TYR A 281 3.62 15.28 -2.01
C TYR A 281 2.28 14.62 -2.31
N ALA A 282 2.06 14.26 -3.57
CA ALA A 282 0.95 13.42 -3.94
C ALA A 282 1.49 12.02 -4.29
N THR A 283 0.92 11.03 -3.62
CA THR A 283 1.18 9.59 -3.78
C THR A 283 0.14 8.95 -4.67
#